data_AF-A0A1F5KLX7-F1
#
_entry.id   AF-A0A1F5KLX7-F1
#
_cell.length_a   1.000
_cell.length_b   1.000
_cell.length_c   1.000
_cell.angle_alpha   90.00
_cell.angle_beta   90.00
_cell.angle_gamma   90.00
#
_symmetry.space_group_name_H-M   'P 1'
#
loop_
_entity.id
_entity.type
_entity.pdbx_description
1 polymer ?
#
loop_
_entity_poly.entity_id
_entity_poly.type
_entity_poly.pdbx_seq_one_letter_code
_entity_poly.pdbx_strand_id
1 'polypeptide(L)'
;MEVVTQGFVKDKKVLLRYDIDVALRLAPLAQGKPADEREMVVSEDFKLKAGLSTLRFCLENASKVIIIGHLGRPAPPEERDEPPSPSPDLSAKPIQEWLQQELGQDVELATSLEEAAKSTSTLVLLENIRFFHGEVEASSDFAHKLASLGDVYVNEAFSAHTPAASTTIVPTLMPHAAGLHFIEEVRVLREVRDNPKKPFVAIMGGAKVEDKLPVIGVLAKNADAVLVGGKLASEFTFDDAIAQQNMNNVLIGKLNEDGMDIAAETTESWRNLIMGAKMIVWNGPLGKFEDPKYDQSKKVAEMVLESGAE
;
A
#
# COMPACT_ATOMS: atom_id res chain seq x y z
N MET A 1 9.19 16.95 -1.15
CA MET A 1 8.03 16.42 -1.88
C MET A 1 6.93 17.44 -1.72
N GLU A 2 6.51 18.05 -2.83
CA GLU A 2 5.40 18.98 -2.82
C GLU A 2 4.09 18.22 -2.62
N VAL A 3 3.13 18.85 -1.95
CA VAL A 3 1.77 18.32 -1.77
C VAL A 3 0.87 18.98 -2.80
N VAL A 4 -0.12 18.24 -3.31
CA VAL A 4 -1.09 18.77 -4.24
C VAL A 4 -1.80 20.00 -3.64
N THR A 5 -1.90 21.06 -4.43
CA THR A 5 -2.59 22.30 -4.04
C THR A 5 -3.53 22.74 -5.14
N GLN A 6 -4.45 23.67 -4.84
CA GLN A 6 -5.40 24.17 -5.82
C GLN A 6 -4.66 24.80 -7.01
N GLY A 7 -3.68 25.67 -6.75
CA GLY A 7 -2.88 26.29 -7.81
C GLY A 7 -2.06 25.29 -8.64
N PHE A 8 -1.70 24.15 -8.06
CA PHE A 8 -0.98 23.09 -8.78
C PHE A 8 -1.85 22.42 -9.86
N VAL A 9 -3.12 22.12 -9.54
CA VAL A 9 -4.04 21.38 -10.44
C VAL A 9 -5.01 22.28 -11.21
N LYS A 10 -5.15 23.56 -10.85
CA LYS A 10 -6.16 24.46 -11.40
C LYS A 10 -6.16 24.51 -12.92
N ASP A 11 -7.30 24.20 -13.53
CA ASP A 11 -7.54 24.20 -14.99
C ASP A 11 -6.64 23.25 -15.81
N LYS A 12 -5.92 22.33 -15.15
CA LYS A 12 -5.00 21.38 -15.79
C LYS A 12 -5.59 19.98 -15.92
N LYS A 13 -5.02 19.19 -16.83
CA LYS A 13 -5.21 17.74 -16.91
C LYS A 13 -4.30 17.07 -15.88
N VAL A 14 -4.90 16.42 -14.89
CA VAL A 14 -4.17 15.71 -13.83
C VAL A 14 -4.05 14.23 -14.21
N LEU A 15 -2.82 13.74 -14.28
CA LEU A 15 -2.51 12.31 -14.29
C LEU A 15 -2.38 11.83 -12.84
N LEU A 16 -3.42 11.17 -12.32
CA LEU A 16 -3.52 10.75 -10.92
C LEU A 16 -3.13 9.27 -10.78
N ARG A 17 -1.99 9.00 -10.15
CA ARG A 17 -1.59 7.64 -9.78
C ARG A 17 -2.31 7.22 -8.51
N TYR A 18 -3.34 6.38 -8.66
CA TYR A 18 -4.24 5.97 -7.59
C TYR A 18 -4.01 4.50 -7.19
N ASP A 19 -4.19 4.17 -5.91
CA ASP A 19 -4.09 2.79 -5.45
C ASP A 19 -5.41 2.04 -5.71
N ILE A 20 -5.49 1.41 -6.88
CA ILE A 20 -6.63 0.59 -7.30
C ILE A 20 -6.43 -0.90 -7.01
N ASP A 21 -5.34 -1.30 -6.34
CA ASP A 21 -4.98 -2.70 -6.12
C ASP A 21 -5.78 -3.31 -4.97
N VAL A 22 -7.08 -3.55 -5.22
CA VAL A 22 -8.03 -4.09 -4.24
C VAL A 22 -8.44 -5.52 -4.53
N ALA A 23 -8.88 -6.24 -3.49
CA ALA A 23 -9.39 -7.58 -3.67
C ALA A 23 -10.71 -7.57 -4.44
N LEU A 24 -10.79 -8.35 -5.51
CA LEU A 24 -12.02 -8.57 -6.28
C LEU A 24 -12.62 -9.95 -5.97
N ARG A 25 -13.93 -10.08 -6.12
CA ARG A 25 -14.65 -11.35 -6.00
C ARG A 25 -15.70 -11.50 -7.09
N LEU A 26 -15.99 -12.73 -7.48
CA LEU A 26 -17.15 -13.03 -8.32
C LEU A 26 -18.44 -12.81 -7.51
N ALA A 27 -19.35 -12.01 -8.05
CA ALA A 27 -20.69 -11.82 -7.53
C ALA A 27 -21.74 -12.15 -8.62
N PRO A 28 -22.94 -12.59 -8.22
CA PRO A 28 -24.07 -12.61 -9.14
C PRO A 28 -24.34 -11.20 -9.66
N LEU A 29 -24.75 -11.10 -10.92
CA LEU A 29 -25.18 -9.83 -11.49
C LEU A 29 -26.35 -9.23 -10.73
N ALA A 30 -26.48 -7.90 -10.79
CA ALA A 30 -27.63 -7.18 -10.29
C ALA A 30 -28.97 -7.72 -10.88
N GLN A 31 -30.08 -7.52 -10.14
CA GLN A 31 -31.40 -8.08 -10.46
C GLN A 31 -31.80 -7.87 -11.94
N GLY A 32 -32.16 -8.97 -12.63
CA GLY A 32 -32.67 -8.95 -14.00
C GLY A 32 -31.79 -9.66 -15.05
N LYS A 33 -30.62 -10.19 -14.67
CA LYS A 33 -29.75 -10.99 -15.56
C LYS A 33 -29.77 -12.49 -15.21
N PRO A 34 -29.34 -13.39 -16.12
CA PRO A 34 -29.33 -14.84 -15.89
C PRO A 34 -28.54 -15.24 -14.63
N ALA A 35 -29.04 -16.25 -13.90
CA ALA A 35 -28.48 -16.67 -12.60
C ALA A 35 -27.08 -17.32 -12.69
N ASP A 36 -26.64 -17.68 -13.89
CA ASP A 36 -25.35 -18.31 -14.21
C ASP A 36 -24.26 -17.30 -14.56
N GLU A 37 -24.62 -16.07 -14.93
CA GLU A 37 -23.65 -15.03 -15.22
C GLU A 37 -23.16 -14.35 -13.94
N ARG A 38 -21.84 -14.16 -13.84
CA ARG A 38 -21.17 -13.51 -12.71
C ARG A 38 -20.28 -12.38 -13.20
N GLU A 39 -20.09 -11.38 -12.36
CA GLU A 39 -19.15 -10.30 -12.62
C GLU A 39 -18.16 -10.15 -11.45
N MET A 40 -16.98 -9.63 -11.77
CA MET A 40 -16.02 -9.26 -10.75
C MET A 40 -16.50 -7.97 -10.11
N VAL A 41 -16.57 -7.96 -8.78
CA VAL A 41 -16.90 -6.77 -7.99
C VAL A 41 -15.83 -6.53 -6.94
N VAL A 42 -15.67 -5.28 -6.55
CA VAL A 42 -14.82 -4.90 -5.42
C VAL A 42 -15.33 -5.59 -4.15
N SER A 43 -14.48 -6.41 -3.54
CA SER A 43 -14.82 -7.13 -2.30
C SER A 43 -14.47 -6.34 -1.04
N GLU A 44 -13.55 -5.39 -1.19
CA GLU A 44 -12.95 -4.60 -0.15
C GLU A 44 -12.46 -3.29 -0.78
N ASP A 45 -12.72 -2.14 -0.14
CA ASP A 45 -12.50 -0.81 -0.72
C ASP A 45 -11.70 0.19 0.14
N PHE A 46 -11.01 -0.23 1.20
CA PHE A 46 -10.21 0.64 2.06
C PHE A 46 -9.13 1.41 1.29
N LYS A 47 -8.45 0.79 0.33
CA LYS A 47 -7.45 1.50 -0.51
C LYS A 47 -8.11 2.53 -1.42
N LEU A 48 -9.23 2.18 -2.05
CA LEU A 48 -9.98 3.10 -2.90
C LEU A 48 -10.51 4.27 -2.09
N LYS A 49 -11.03 4.03 -0.88
CA LYS A 49 -11.51 5.07 0.03
C LYS A 49 -10.39 5.98 0.54
N ALA A 50 -9.22 5.44 0.81
CA ALA A 50 -8.09 6.21 1.32
C ALA A 50 -7.68 7.36 0.39
N GLY A 51 -7.70 7.13 -0.94
CA GLY A 51 -7.38 8.16 -1.93
C GLY A 51 -8.52 9.13 -2.27
N LEU A 52 -9.75 8.93 -1.78
CA LEU A 52 -10.92 9.69 -2.25
C LEU A 52 -10.80 11.19 -1.99
N SER A 53 -10.13 11.57 -0.91
CA SER A 53 -9.88 12.97 -0.56
C SER A 53 -9.11 13.68 -1.68
N THR A 54 -8.06 13.05 -2.21
CA THR A 54 -7.27 13.57 -3.32
C THR A 54 -8.02 13.52 -4.63
N LEU A 55 -8.75 12.45 -4.91
CA LEU A 55 -9.54 12.35 -6.13
C LEU A 55 -10.60 13.46 -6.19
N ARG A 56 -11.38 13.65 -5.13
CA ARG A 56 -12.38 14.72 -5.03
C ARG A 56 -11.72 16.10 -5.14
N PHE A 57 -10.60 16.31 -4.45
CA PHE A 57 -9.83 17.55 -4.55
C PHE A 57 -9.40 17.87 -5.99
N CYS A 58 -8.88 16.88 -6.72
CA CYS A 58 -8.50 17.03 -8.12
C CYS A 58 -9.73 17.31 -8.99
N LEU A 59 -10.83 16.57 -8.83
CA LEU A 59 -12.06 16.77 -9.61
C LEU A 59 -12.68 18.16 -9.43
N GLU A 60 -12.59 18.73 -8.23
CA GLU A 60 -13.11 20.08 -7.93
C GLU A 60 -12.29 21.21 -8.57
N ASN A 61 -11.01 20.97 -8.87
CA ASN A 61 -10.07 22.03 -9.23
C ASN A 61 -9.42 21.86 -10.62
N ALA A 62 -9.31 20.63 -11.12
CA ALA A 62 -8.72 20.30 -12.42
C ALA A 62 -9.72 20.42 -13.56
N SER A 63 -9.24 20.56 -14.80
CA SER A 63 -10.09 20.50 -15.99
C SER A 63 -10.39 19.07 -16.44
N LYS A 64 -9.49 18.13 -16.14
CA LYS A 64 -9.64 16.69 -16.38
C LYS A 64 -8.80 15.89 -15.39
N VAL A 65 -9.28 14.73 -14.97
CA VAL A 65 -8.53 13.76 -14.18
C VAL A 65 -8.47 12.45 -14.94
N ILE A 66 -7.26 11.94 -15.16
CA ILE A 66 -6.98 10.61 -15.72
C ILE A 66 -6.35 9.78 -14.60
N ILE A 67 -7.10 8.83 -14.09
CA ILE A 67 -6.65 7.88 -13.08
C ILE A 67 -5.82 6.79 -13.78
N ILE A 68 -4.63 6.55 -13.23
CA ILE A 68 -3.80 5.41 -13.58
C ILE A 68 -3.52 4.58 -12.33
N GLY A 69 -3.56 3.26 -12.45
CA GLY A 69 -3.37 2.37 -11.33
C GLY A 69 -3.11 0.94 -11.80
N HIS A 70 -2.60 0.12 -10.90
CA HIS A 70 -2.37 -1.30 -11.17
C HIS A 70 -3.27 -2.16 -10.31
N LEU A 71 -3.59 -3.35 -10.83
CA LEU A 71 -4.30 -4.38 -10.10
C LEU A 71 -3.58 -5.71 -10.26
N GLY A 72 -3.24 -6.36 -9.15
CA GLY A 72 -2.57 -7.65 -9.12
C GLY A 72 -1.28 -7.68 -9.94
N ARG A 73 -0.86 -8.89 -10.31
CA ARG A 73 0.37 -9.13 -11.10
C ARG A 73 -0.01 -9.94 -12.33
N PRO A 74 -0.46 -9.29 -13.42
CA PRO A 74 -0.78 -10.01 -14.64
C PRO A 74 0.46 -10.73 -15.18
N ALA A 75 0.22 -11.78 -15.98
CA ALA A 75 1.30 -12.39 -16.75
C ALA A 75 1.96 -11.30 -17.62
N PRO A 76 3.28 -11.38 -17.85
CA PRO A 76 3.96 -10.41 -18.69
C PRO A 76 3.25 -10.32 -20.04
N PRO A 77 2.98 -9.11 -20.56
CA PRO A 77 2.45 -8.98 -21.91
C PRO A 77 3.43 -9.66 -22.88
N GLU A 78 2.92 -10.47 -23.81
CA GLU A 78 3.72 -10.87 -24.99
C GLU A 78 4.23 -9.60 -25.68
N GLU A 79 5.39 -9.62 -26.35
CA GLU A 79 6.05 -8.47 -27.03
C GLU A 79 5.15 -7.72 -28.03
N ARG A 80 4.12 -7.03 -27.56
CA ARG A 80 3.10 -6.32 -28.33
C ARG A 80 2.77 -5.02 -27.63
N ASP A 81 2.55 -3.97 -28.42
CA ASP A 81 2.06 -2.67 -27.96
C ASP A 81 0.56 -2.70 -27.56
N GLU A 82 -0.11 -3.85 -27.69
CA GLU A 82 -1.51 -4.07 -27.32
C GLU A 82 -1.61 -5.13 -26.20
N PRO A 83 -2.41 -4.88 -25.15
CA PRO A 83 -2.51 -5.80 -24.03
C PRO A 83 -3.10 -7.15 -24.49
N PRO A 84 -2.61 -8.30 -23.99
CA PRO A 84 -3.34 -9.55 -24.16
C PRO A 84 -4.76 -9.35 -23.63
N SER A 85 -5.75 -10.00 -24.26
CA SER A 85 -7.16 -9.95 -23.84
C SER A 85 -7.23 -9.94 -22.30
N PRO A 86 -7.76 -8.87 -21.67
CA PRO A 86 -7.56 -8.63 -20.25
C PRO A 86 -7.98 -9.87 -19.49
N SER A 87 -7.13 -10.34 -18.57
CA SER A 87 -7.59 -11.31 -17.58
C SER A 87 -8.81 -10.67 -16.90
N PRO A 88 -10.02 -11.23 -17.05
CA PRO A 88 -11.23 -10.58 -16.55
C PRO A 88 -11.13 -10.26 -15.05
N ASP A 89 -10.33 -11.05 -14.34
CA ASP A 89 -10.09 -10.96 -12.90
C ASP A 89 -9.13 -9.83 -12.50
N LEU A 90 -8.44 -9.19 -13.46
CA LEU A 90 -7.48 -8.10 -13.24
C LEU A 90 -7.79 -6.82 -14.04
N SER A 91 -8.98 -6.73 -14.66
CA SER A 91 -9.45 -5.49 -15.28
C SER A 91 -9.78 -4.44 -14.21
N ALA A 92 -9.60 -3.16 -14.56
CA ALA A 92 -10.00 -2.00 -13.79
C ALA A 92 -11.50 -1.69 -13.90
N LYS A 93 -12.27 -2.42 -14.73
CA LYS A 93 -13.71 -2.22 -14.88
C LYS A 93 -14.49 -2.27 -13.56
N PRO A 94 -14.27 -3.23 -12.63
CA PRO A 94 -14.97 -3.22 -11.34
C PRO A 94 -14.66 -1.99 -10.49
N ILE A 95 -13.46 -1.42 -10.65
CA ILE A 95 -13.04 -0.18 -9.97
C ILE A 95 -13.74 1.02 -10.61
N GLN A 96 -13.89 1.04 -11.94
CA GLN A 96 -14.66 2.06 -12.64
C GLN A 96 -16.11 2.06 -12.15
N GLU A 97 -16.78 0.90 -12.08
CA GLU A 97 -18.15 0.79 -11.57
C GLU A 97 -18.26 1.26 -10.11
N TRP A 98 -17.30 0.89 -9.26
CA TRP A 98 -17.24 1.35 -7.87
C TRP A 98 -17.08 2.88 -7.78
N LEU A 99 -16.17 3.47 -8.58
CA LEU A 99 -15.95 4.92 -8.60
C LEU A 99 -17.20 5.68 -9.05
N GLN A 100 -17.94 5.17 -10.04
CA GLN A 100 -19.20 5.80 -10.46
C GLN A 100 -20.22 5.82 -9.33
N GLN A 101 -20.36 4.71 -8.61
CA GLN A 101 -21.27 4.62 -7.49
C GLN A 101 -20.85 5.56 -6.35
N GLU A 102 -19.57 5.59 -5.99
CA GLU A 102 -19.04 6.38 -4.88
C GLU A 102 -19.02 7.90 -5.17
N LEU A 103 -18.82 8.28 -6.43
CA LEU A 103 -18.75 9.69 -6.83
C LEU A 103 -20.10 10.25 -7.34
N GLY A 104 -21.05 9.39 -7.70
CA GLY A 104 -22.32 9.79 -8.30
C GLY A 104 -22.16 10.50 -9.65
N GLN A 105 -21.08 10.23 -10.39
CA GLN A 105 -20.79 10.78 -11.72
C GLN A 105 -20.24 9.69 -12.64
N ASP A 106 -20.31 9.93 -13.95
CA ASP A 106 -19.78 9.00 -14.96
C ASP A 106 -18.25 8.92 -14.90
N VAL A 107 -17.71 7.72 -15.12
CA VAL A 107 -16.27 7.45 -15.14
C VAL A 107 -15.97 6.69 -16.42
N GLU A 108 -15.30 7.31 -17.37
CA GLU A 108 -14.95 6.65 -18.63
C GLU A 108 -13.80 5.64 -18.40
N LEU A 109 -13.99 4.39 -18.81
CA LEU A 109 -12.90 3.41 -18.86
C LEU A 109 -12.18 3.49 -20.21
N ALA A 110 -10.91 3.86 -20.22
CA ALA A 110 -10.07 3.86 -21.40
C ALA A 110 -9.18 2.60 -21.43
N THR A 111 -9.28 1.80 -22.48
CA THR A 111 -8.51 0.55 -22.64
C THR A 111 -7.17 0.76 -23.36
N SER A 112 -6.94 1.96 -23.90
CA SER A 112 -5.68 2.36 -24.53
C SER A 112 -5.29 3.80 -24.16
N LEU A 113 -4.01 4.15 -24.36
CA LEU A 113 -3.54 5.53 -24.20
C LEU A 113 -4.22 6.48 -25.20
N GLU A 114 -4.54 5.99 -26.40
CA GLU A 114 -5.21 6.77 -27.44
C GLU A 114 -6.64 7.13 -27.04
N GLU A 115 -7.40 6.18 -26.48
CA GLU A 115 -8.73 6.42 -25.92
C GLU A 115 -8.67 7.46 -24.80
N ALA A 116 -7.75 7.29 -23.84
CA ALA A 116 -7.58 8.23 -22.74
C ALA A 116 -7.25 9.67 -23.23
N ALA A 117 -6.39 9.78 -24.26
CA ALA A 117 -5.99 11.05 -24.85
C ALA A 117 -7.13 11.76 -25.58
N LYS A 118 -7.97 11.01 -26.31
CA LYS A 118 -9.08 11.53 -27.12
C LYS A 118 -10.38 11.75 -26.35
N SER A 119 -10.52 11.12 -25.18
CA SER A 119 -11.68 11.22 -24.32
C SER A 119 -12.06 12.68 -24.02
N THR A 120 -13.35 12.99 -24.10
CA THR A 120 -13.92 14.30 -23.71
C THR A 120 -14.45 14.31 -22.28
N SER A 121 -14.42 13.18 -21.59
CA SER A 121 -14.87 13.06 -20.21
C SER A 121 -13.93 13.79 -19.25
N THR A 122 -14.48 14.34 -18.17
CA THR A 122 -13.71 15.02 -17.12
C THR A 122 -12.99 14.03 -16.20
N LEU A 123 -13.48 12.79 -16.12
CA LEU A 123 -12.90 11.71 -15.32
C LEU A 123 -12.76 10.45 -16.16
N VAL A 124 -11.52 9.99 -16.30
CA VAL A 124 -11.15 8.78 -17.04
C VAL A 124 -10.38 7.84 -16.11
N LEU A 125 -10.71 6.55 -16.10
CA LEU A 125 -9.88 5.49 -15.55
C LEU A 125 -9.18 4.77 -16.71
N LEU A 126 -7.85 4.78 -16.72
CA LEU A 126 -7.10 3.91 -17.62
C LEU A 126 -7.20 2.46 -17.11
N GLU A 127 -7.37 1.52 -18.02
CA GLU A 127 -7.26 0.10 -17.75
C GLU A 127 -5.94 -0.22 -17.03
N ASN A 128 -5.90 -1.34 -16.30
CA ASN A 128 -4.81 -1.77 -15.44
C ASN A 128 -3.45 -1.52 -16.11
N ILE A 129 -2.68 -0.60 -15.52
CA ILE A 129 -1.47 -0.08 -16.14
C ILE A 129 -0.41 -1.16 -16.38
N ARG A 130 -0.48 -2.28 -15.63
CA ARG A 130 0.40 -3.45 -15.83
C ARG A 130 0.07 -4.27 -17.07
N PHE A 131 -1.03 -4.01 -17.76
CA PHE A 131 -1.30 -4.60 -19.07
C PHE A 131 -0.50 -3.91 -20.20
N PHE A 132 0.00 -2.71 -19.97
CA PHE A 132 0.76 -1.96 -20.97
C PHE A 132 2.25 -2.34 -20.91
N HIS A 133 2.81 -2.72 -22.06
CA HIS A 133 4.23 -3.05 -22.18
C HIS A 133 5.11 -1.85 -21.78
N GLY A 134 6.11 -2.12 -20.94
CA GLY A 134 7.03 -1.10 -20.43
C GLY A 134 6.67 -0.51 -19.08
N GLU A 135 5.49 -0.80 -18.51
CA GLU A 135 5.18 -0.36 -17.14
C GLU A 135 6.12 -1.00 -16.11
N VAL A 136 6.22 -2.34 -16.10
CA VAL A 136 6.97 -3.09 -15.07
C VAL A 136 8.48 -2.93 -15.25
N GLU A 137 8.95 -2.78 -16.49
CA GLU A 137 10.36 -2.58 -16.84
C GLU A 137 10.83 -1.14 -16.60
N ALA A 138 9.94 -0.24 -16.17
CA ALA A 138 10.19 1.20 -16.13
C ALA A 138 10.75 1.71 -17.46
N SER A 139 10.04 1.44 -18.55
CA SER A 139 10.39 1.93 -19.88
C SER A 139 10.25 3.45 -19.97
N SER A 140 11.32 4.12 -20.38
CA SER A 140 11.32 5.56 -20.66
C SER A 140 10.31 5.90 -21.76
N ASP A 141 10.25 5.10 -22.83
CA ASP A 141 9.36 5.38 -23.96
C ASP A 141 7.89 5.32 -23.55
N PHE A 142 7.52 4.30 -22.77
CA PHE A 142 6.16 4.19 -22.22
C PHE A 142 5.85 5.34 -21.25
N ALA A 143 6.81 5.72 -20.40
CA ALA A 143 6.65 6.85 -19.48
C ALA A 143 6.41 8.18 -20.22
N HIS A 144 7.08 8.43 -21.35
CA HIS A 144 6.85 9.64 -22.15
C HIS A 144 5.46 9.64 -22.79
N LYS A 145 5.02 8.49 -23.33
CA LYS A 145 3.66 8.34 -23.85
C LYS A 145 2.62 8.60 -22.76
N LEU A 146 2.84 8.05 -21.56
CA LEU A 146 1.95 8.20 -20.42
C LEU A 146 1.91 9.64 -19.89
N ALA A 147 3.07 10.29 -19.74
CA ALA A 147 3.18 11.68 -19.31
C ALA A 147 2.46 12.66 -20.27
N SER A 148 2.39 12.33 -21.57
CA SER A 148 1.70 13.16 -22.57
C SER A 148 0.18 13.27 -22.35
N LEU A 149 -0.41 12.41 -21.49
CA LEU A 149 -1.84 12.44 -21.18
C LEU A 149 -2.25 13.58 -20.24
N GLY A 150 -1.31 14.15 -19.47
CA GLY A 150 -1.60 15.16 -18.45
C GLY A 150 -0.61 16.33 -18.48
N ASP A 151 -0.97 17.41 -17.79
CA ASP A 151 -0.09 18.57 -17.58
C ASP A 151 0.67 18.47 -16.26
N VAL A 152 0.09 17.77 -15.27
CA VAL A 152 0.68 17.52 -13.95
C VAL A 152 0.42 16.09 -13.49
N TYR A 153 1.32 15.58 -12.65
CA TYR A 153 1.21 14.25 -12.04
C TYR A 153 0.95 14.35 -10.54
N VAL A 154 0.01 13.55 -10.03
CA VAL A 154 -0.25 13.44 -8.59
C VAL A 154 -0.11 11.99 -8.19
N ASN A 155 0.79 11.70 -7.23
CA ASN A 155 0.94 10.35 -6.68
C ASN A 155 0.13 10.18 -5.41
N GLU A 156 -0.90 9.35 -5.47
CA GLU A 156 -1.74 8.93 -4.33
C GLU A 156 -1.56 7.42 -4.01
N ALA A 157 -0.63 6.74 -4.68
CA ALA A 157 -0.38 5.32 -4.49
C ALA A 157 0.89 5.09 -3.66
N PHE A 158 0.82 5.38 -2.36
CA PHE A 158 1.96 5.19 -1.44
C PHE A 158 2.47 3.76 -1.40
N SER A 159 1.56 2.79 -1.48
CA SER A 159 1.87 1.36 -1.52
C SER A 159 2.66 0.93 -2.77
N ALA A 160 2.67 1.75 -3.83
CA ALA A 160 3.33 1.46 -5.11
C ALA A 160 4.84 1.82 -5.08
N HIS A 161 5.58 1.15 -4.21
CA HIS A 161 7.01 1.37 -3.97
C HIS A 161 7.93 0.63 -4.98
N THR A 162 7.40 -0.36 -5.70
CA THR A 162 8.18 -1.06 -6.74
C THR A 162 8.44 -0.11 -7.91
N PRO A 163 9.68 0.00 -8.41
CA PRO A 163 9.98 0.81 -9.58
C PRO A 163 9.14 0.40 -10.78
N ALA A 164 8.50 1.38 -11.42
CA ALA A 164 7.70 1.21 -12.63
C ALA A 164 7.71 2.52 -13.42
N ALA A 165 7.25 2.49 -14.67
CA ALA A 165 7.19 3.70 -15.50
C ALA A 165 6.29 4.75 -14.84
N SER A 166 5.10 4.35 -14.38
CA SER A 166 4.11 5.22 -13.75
C SER A 166 4.49 5.80 -12.38
N THR A 167 5.43 5.17 -11.66
CA THR A 167 5.82 5.57 -10.30
C THR A 167 7.21 6.18 -10.21
N THR A 168 8.13 5.79 -11.10
CA THR A 168 9.53 6.21 -11.04
C THR A 168 9.89 7.21 -12.13
N ILE A 169 9.45 6.99 -13.38
CA ILE A 169 9.90 7.80 -14.52
C ILE A 169 8.95 8.96 -14.78
N VAL A 170 7.65 8.73 -14.86
CA VAL A 170 6.66 9.80 -15.11
C VAL A 170 6.84 11.01 -14.18
N PRO A 171 7.05 10.87 -12.85
CA PRO A 171 7.26 12.03 -11.99
C PRO A 171 8.50 12.86 -12.35
N THR A 172 9.49 12.28 -13.03
CA THR A 172 10.70 12.99 -13.49
C THR A 172 10.47 13.77 -14.80
N LEU A 173 9.40 13.46 -15.54
CA LEU A 173 9.11 14.04 -16.85
C LEU A 173 8.16 15.25 -16.80
N MET A 174 7.47 15.45 -15.68
CA MET A 174 6.44 16.49 -15.55
C MET A 174 6.36 17.03 -14.12
N PRO A 175 5.75 18.22 -13.90
CA PRO A 175 5.51 18.73 -12.56
C PRO A 175 4.71 17.71 -11.75
N HIS A 176 5.19 17.37 -10.55
CA HIS A 176 4.61 16.32 -9.73
C HIS A 176 4.34 16.78 -8.30
N ALA A 177 3.31 16.21 -7.69
CA ALA A 177 2.99 16.37 -6.28
C ALA A 177 2.56 15.05 -5.66
N ALA A 178 2.68 14.94 -4.34
CA ALA A 178 2.01 13.90 -3.57
C ALA A 178 0.54 14.27 -3.35
N GLY A 179 -0.31 13.27 -3.40
CA GLY A 179 -1.69 13.38 -2.95
C GLY A 179 -1.79 13.56 -1.43
N LEU A 180 -3.00 13.89 -0.97
CA LEU A 180 -3.31 14.20 0.41
C LEU A 180 -3.11 12.99 1.34
N HIS A 181 -3.56 11.79 0.96
CA HIS A 181 -3.39 10.62 1.84
C HIS A 181 -1.94 10.12 1.82
N PHE A 182 -1.30 10.08 0.64
CA PHE A 182 0.12 9.78 0.47
C PHE A 182 1.00 10.63 1.39
N ILE A 183 0.79 11.95 1.45
CA ILE A 183 1.62 12.81 2.31
C ILE A 183 1.36 12.52 3.80
N GLU A 184 0.13 12.23 4.21
CA GLU A 184 -0.16 11.86 5.60
C GLU A 184 0.54 10.57 5.99
N GLU A 185 0.55 9.53 5.13
CA GLU A 185 1.30 8.30 5.40
C GLU A 185 2.81 8.56 5.53
N VAL A 186 3.38 9.40 4.67
CA VAL A 186 4.78 9.82 4.78
C VAL A 186 5.04 10.59 6.08
N ARG A 187 4.11 11.43 6.54
CA ARG A 187 4.25 12.19 7.79
C ARG A 187 4.20 11.25 9.00
N VAL A 188 3.23 10.35 9.07
CA VAL A 188 3.09 9.37 10.15
C VAL A 188 4.36 8.52 10.26
N LEU A 189 4.86 8.00 9.14
CA LEU A 189 6.08 7.18 9.15
C LEU A 189 7.33 7.98 9.53
N ARG A 190 7.40 9.27 9.16
CA ARG A 190 8.49 10.16 9.59
C ARG A 190 8.41 10.46 11.08
N GLU A 191 7.22 10.71 11.62
CA GLU A 191 7.03 10.94 13.05
C GLU A 191 7.47 9.71 13.85
N VAL A 192 6.98 8.53 13.47
CA VAL A 192 7.38 7.24 14.04
C VAL A 192 8.91 7.06 14.00
N ARG A 193 9.55 7.40 12.87
CA ARG A 193 10.98 7.19 12.68
C ARG A 193 11.82 8.20 13.45
N ASP A 194 11.46 9.48 13.42
CA ASP A 194 12.34 10.60 13.81
C ASP A 194 11.97 11.20 15.17
N ASN A 195 10.69 11.23 15.55
CA ASN A 195 10.20 11.85 16.79
C ASN A 195 8.96 11.12 17.36
N PRO A 196 9.07 9.82 17.70
CA PRO A 196 7.92 9.05 18.17
C PRO A 196 7.47 9.48 19.56
N LYS A 197 6.18 9.30 19.87
CA LYS A 197 5.65 9.53 21.23
C LYS A 197 6.23 8.52 22.21
N LYS A 198 6.70 9.01 23.35
CA LYS A 198 7.43 8.21 24.35
C LYS A 198 6.55 7.83 25.56
N PRO A 199 6.55 6.57 26.03
CA PRO A 199 7.39 5.46 25.53
C PRO A 199 6.93 4.91 24.17
N PHE A 200 7.89 4.64 23.28
CA PHE A 200 7.70 4.07 21.95
C PHE A 200 8.15 2.61 21.95
N VAL A 201 7.24 1.71 21.57
CA VAL A 201 7.52 0.27 21.44
C VAL A 201 7.36 -0.16 19.98
N ALA A 202 8.38 -0.82 19.43
CA ALA A 202 8.28 -1.48 18.14
C ALA A 202 8.13 -2.99 18.33
N ILE A 203 7.22 -3.64 17.60
CA ILE A 203 6.98 -5.08 17.61
C ILE A 203 7.29 -5.62 16.23
N MET A 204 8.26 -6.52 16.14
CA MET A 204 8.82 -7.02 14.90
C MET A 204 8.67 -8.53 14.82
N GLY A 205 7.89 -8.98 13.84
CA GLY A 205 7.62 -10.39 13.60
C GLY A 205 7.85 -10.78 12.14
N GLY A 206 7.71 -12.07 11.86
CA GLY A 206 7.84 -12.62 10.51
C GLY A 206 8.82 -13.78 10.39
N ALA A 207 9.16 -14.09 9.13
CA ALA A 207 9.88 -15.32 8.78
C ALA A 207 11.25 -15.10 8.11
N LYS A 208 11.59 -13.87 7.71
CA LYS A 208 12.81 -13.56 6.95
C LYS A 208 13.59 -12.48 7.67
N VAL A 209 14.76 -12.82 8.19
CA VAL A 209 15.60 -11.91 8.97
C VAL A 209 16.20 -10.81 8.12
N GLU A 210 16.60 -11.12 6.89
CA GLU A 210 17.28 -10.19 5.97
C GLU A 210 16.40 -8.97 5.67
N ASP A 211 15.10 -9.19 5.51
CA ASP A 211 14.12 -8.13 5.21
C ASP A 211 13.84 -7.23 6.45
N LYS A 212 14.05 -7.76 7.65
CA LYS A 212 13.61 -7.14 8.92
C LYS A 212 14.72 -6.45 9.68
N LEU A 213 15.96 -6.93 9.55
CA LEU A 213 17.13 -6.36 10.22
C LEU A 213 17.30 -4.85 9.98
N PRO A 214 17.21 -4.32 8.74
CA PRO A 214 17.33 -2.89 8.51
C PRO A 214 16.24 -2.09 9.21
N VAL A 215 15.01 -2.60 9.24
CA VAL A 215 13.87 -1.94 9.91
C VAL A 215 14.07 -1.92 11.42
N ILE A 216 14.48 -3.05 12.01
CA ILE A 216 14.83 -3.15 13.44
C ILE A 216 15.92 -2.13 13.79
N GLY A 217 17.00 -2.06 13.01
CA GLY A 217 18.10 -1.13 13.24
C GLY A 217 17.70 0.34 13.12
N VAL A 218 16.72 0.68 12.26
CA VAL A 218 16.16 2.03 12.17
C VAL A 218 15.30 2.35 13.39
N LEU A 219 14.37 1.47 13.75
CA LEU A 219 13.45 1.70 14.87
C LEU A 219 14.16 1.69 16.23
N ALA A 220 15.16 0.83 16.43
CA ALA A 220 15.94 0.73 17.66
C ALA A 220 16.66 2.04 18.03
N LYS A 221 16.93 2.94 17.08
CA LYS A 221 17.55 4.24 17.38
C LYS A 221 16.66 5.12 18.26
N ASN A 222 15.34 5.01 18.09
CA ASN A 222 14.36 5.89 18.74
C ASN A 222 13.30 5.13 19.55
N ALA A 223 13.23 3.81 19.50
CA ALA A 223 12.36 3.00 20.36
C ALA A 223 12.90 2.90 21.78
N ASP A 224 12.01 2.84 22.78
CA ASP A 224 12.38 2.47 24.14
C ASP A 224 12.51 0.96 24.28
N ALA A 225 11.75 0.20 23.48
CA ALA A 225 11.92 -1.24 23.32
C ALA A 225 11.56 -1.69 21.90
N VAL A 226 12.32 -2.64 21.36
CA VAL A 226 11.99 -3.38 20.13
C VAL A 226 11.77 -4.84 20.48
N LEU A 227 10.53 -5.30 20.42
CA LEU A 227 10.09 -6.64 20.75
C LEU A 227 10.15 -7.51 19.51
N VAL A 228 10.98 -8.55 19.49
CA VAL A 228 11.23 -9.38 18.31
C VAL A 228 10.72 -10.80 18.55
N GLY A 229 9.80 -11.27 17.70
CA GLY A 229 9.24 -12.63 17.74
C GLY A 229 9.13 -13.29 16.36
N GLY A 230 8.40 -14.39 16.27
CA GLY A 230 8.33 -15.21 15.05
C GLY A 230 9.63 -15.97 14.77
N LYS A 231 9.81 -16.48 13.55
CA LYS A 231 11.07 -17.19 13.18
C LYS A 231 12.29 -16.28 13.25
N LEU A 232 12.10 -14.97 13.20
CA LEU A 232 13.16 -14.01 13.48
C LEU A 232 13.87 -14.38 14.79
N ALA A 233 13.11 -14.61 15.86
CA ALA A 233 13.67 -14.91 17.17
C ALA A 233 14.51 -16.21 17.20
N SER A 234 14.22 -17.19 16.35
CA SER A 234 15.04 -18.42 16.23
C SER A 234 16.31 -18.24 15.40
N GLU A 235 16.28 -17.37 14.39
CA GLU A 235 17.39 -17.13 13.47
C GLU A 235 18.36 -16.06 14.00
N PHE A 236 17.90 -15.26 14.96
CA PHE A 236 18.71 -14.34 15.73
C PHE A 236 19.68 -15.10 16.67
N THR A 237 20.78 -15.59 16.10
CA THR A 237 21.98 -16.01 16.83
C THR A 237 22.86 -14.78 17.08
N PHE A 238 23.10 -14.44 18.35
CA PHE A 238 23.14 -13.04 18.79
C PHE A 238 24.40 -12.66 19.58
N ASP A 239 25.61 -12.97 19.10
CA ASP A 239 26.83 -12.41 19.69
C ASP A 239 27.50 -11.33 18.81
N ASP A 240 27.38 -11.38 17.48
CA ASP A 240 28.11 -10.42 16.62
C ASP A 240 27.27 -9.23 16.13
N ALA A 241 26.05 -9.41 15.61
CA ALA A 241 25.33 -8.33 14.91
C ALA A 241 24.76 -7.23 15.84
N ILE A 242 24.34 -7.59 17.07
CA ILE A 242 23.75 -6.64 18.03
C ILE A 242 24.83 -6.00 18.91
N ALA A 243 25.84 -6.77 19.30
CA ALA A 243 27.02 -6.23 19.98
C ALA A 243 27.77 -5.21 19.08
N GLN A 244 27.83 -5.44 17.77
CA GLN A 244 28.44 -4.50 16.81
C GLN A 244 27.62 -3.22 16.60
N GLN A 245 26.32 -3.20 16.92
CA GLN A 245 25.43 -2.04 16.71
C GLN A 245 24.90 -1.41 18.02
N ASN A 246 25.34 -1.86 19.21
CA ASN A 246 24.93 -1.32 20.53
C ASN A 246 23.41 -1.22 20.76
N MET A 247 22.63 -2.17 20.22
CA MET A 247 21.16 -2.14 20.34
C MET A 247 20.67 -2.79 21.64
N ASN A 248 20.89 -2.11 22.78
CA ASN A 248 20.55 -2.63 24.12
C ASN A 248 19.04 -2.69 24.41
N ASN A 249 18.22 -2.10 23.55
CA ASN A 249 16.77 -2.00 23.68
C ASN A 249 16.00 -3.01 22.80
N VAL A 250 16.71 -3.98 22.19
CA VAL A 250 16.08 -5.05 21.40
C VAL A 250 15.88 -6.28 22.29
N LEU A 251 14.62 -6.71 22.45
CA LEU A 251 14.21 -7.81 23.29
C LEU A 251 13.74 -8.98 22.43
N ILE A 252 14.54 -10.04 22.38
CA ILE A 252 14.22 -11.27 21.64
C ILE A 252 13.29 -12.13 22.50
N GLY A 253 12.12 -12.45 21.94
CA GLY A 253 11.15 -13.32 22.58
C GLY A 253 11.60 -14.77 22.58
N LYS A 254 11.44 -15.48 23.70
CA LYS A 254 11.56 -16.94 23.69
C LYS A 254 10.40 -17.52 22.90
N LEU A 255 10.70 -18.55 22.11
CA LEU A 255 9.69 -19.33 21.39
C LEU A 255 9.19 -20.49 22.25
N ASN A 256 8.01 -20.98 21.92
CA ASN A 256 7.46 -22.22 22.46
C ASN A 256 8.26 -23.45 21.97
N GLU A 257 7.95 -24.64 22.49
CA GLU A 257 8.73 -25.86 22.25
C GLU A 257 8.88 -26.24 20.77
N ASP A 258 7.86 -25.97 19.94
CA ASP A 258 7.87 -26.26 18.51
C ASP A 258 8.38 -25.09 17.64
N GLY A 259 8.70 -23.94 18.25
CA GLY A 259 9.24 -22.76 17.57
C GLY A 259 8.23 -22.04 16.68
N MET A 260 6.94 -22.36 16.79
CA MET A 260 5.90 -21.83 15.89
C MET A 260 5.19 -20.59 16.44
N ASP A 261 5.41 -20.24 17.71
CA ASP A 261 4.91 -19.02 18.34
C ASP A 261 5.88 -18.53 19.43
N ILE A 262 5.73 -17.29 19.87
CA ILE A 262 6.38 -16.86 21.11
C ILE A 262 5.82 -17.66 22.30
N ALA A 263 6.63 -17.87 23.32
CA ALA A 263 6.21 -18.54 24.54
C ALA A 263 5.27 -17.63 25.35
N ALA A 264 4.37 -18.22 26.16
CA ALA A 264 3.45 -17.46 26.99
C ALA A 264 4.19 -16.55 27.99
N GLU A 265 5.35 -16.99 28.49
CA GLU A 265 6.17 -16.18 29.40
C GLU A 265 6.78 -14.96 28.69
N THR A 266 7.06 -15.07 27.38
CA THR A 266 7.50 -13.92 26.56
C THR A 266 6.39 -12.88 26.48
N THR A 267 5.18 -13.29 26.12
CA THR A 267 3.99 -12.42 26.05
C THR A 267 3.77 -11.69 27.37
N GLU A 268 3.83 -12.40 28.49
CA GLU A 268 3.63 -11.80 29.82
C GLU A 268 4.77 -10.84 30.18
N SER A 269 6.02 -11.17 29.84
CA SER A 269 7.16 -10.29 30.10
C SER A 269 7.08 -8.94 29.34
N TRP A 270 6.40 -8.92 28.19
CA TRP A 270 6.24 -7.72 27.37
C TRP A 270 5.03 -6.87 27.77
N ARG A 271 4.11 -7.38 28.60
CA ARG A 271 2.86 -6.71 28.98
C ARG A 271 3.09 -5.27 29.44
N ASN A 272 3.99 -5.03 30.38
CA ASN A 272 4.20 -3.69 30.94
C ASN A 272 4.76 -2.70 29.92
N LEU A 273 5.57 -3.18 28.97
CA LEU A 273 6.13 -2.34 27.90
C LEU A 273 5.02 -1.92 26.93
N ILE A 274 4.16 -2.87 26.52
CA ILE A 274 3.05 -2.63 25.60
C ILE A 274 2.00 -1.73 26.26
N MET A 275 1.55 -2.07 27.47
CA MET A 275 0.52 -1.31 28.19
C MET A 275 0.97 0.10 28.59
N GLY A 276 2.28 0.32 28.76
CA GLY A 276 2.85 1.62 29.09
C GLY A 276 3.25 2.47 27.88
N ALA A 277 3.11 1.95 26.65
CA ALA A 277 3.48 2.65 25.44
C ALA A 277 2.50 3.79 25.13
N LYS A 278 3.02 4.89 24.57
CA LYS A 278 2.21 5.95 23.95
C LYS A 278 2.13 5.83 22.45
N MET A 279 3.04 5.07 21.84
CA MET A 279 3.06 4.76 20.41
C MET A 279 3.57 3.35 20.22
N ILE A 280 2.91 2.59 19.35
CA ILE A 280 3.28 1.23 19.00
C ILE A 280 3.36 1.09 17.48
N VAL A 281 4.49 0.57 17.00
CA VAL A 281 4.60 0.11 15.61
C VAL A 281 4.64 -1.40 15.62
N TRP A 282 3.72 -2.04 14.91
CA TRP A 282 3.71 -3.49 14.78
C TRP A 282 3.89 -3.94 13.33
N ASN A 283 4.96 -4.68 13.06
CA ASN A 283 5.30 -5.17 11.73
C ASN A 283 5.53 -6.69 11.71
N GLY A 284 4.43 -7.44 11.64
CA GLY A 284 4.40 -8.87 11.38
C GLY A 284 4.03 -9.73 12.60
N PRO A 285 3.44 -10.91 12.38
CA PRO A 285 2.99 -11.78 13.46
C PRO A 285 4.17 -12.38 14.23
N LEU A 286 3.91 -12.75 15.49
CA LEU A 286 4.90 -13.31 16.42
C LEU A 286 4.90 -14.86 16.42
N GLY A 287 4.00 -15.46 15.65
CA GLY A 287 3.87 -16.90 15.44
C GLY A 287 2.98 -17.22 14.24
N LYS A 288 2.70 -18.50 14.02
CA LYS A 288 1.81 -19.02 12.97
C LYS A 288 0.34 -18.80 13.35
N PHE A 289 -0.05 -17.53 13.39
CA PHE A 289 -1.37 -17.05 13.85
C PHE A 289 -2.56 -17.62 13.06
N GLU A 290 -2.33 -18.21 11.88
CA GLU A 290 -3.35 -18.89 11.08
C GLU A 290 -3.84 -20.20 11.72
N ASP A 291 -3.04 -20.79 12.61
CA ASP A 291 -3.41 -21.97 13.38
C ASP A 291 -3.84 -21.54 14.78
N PRO A 292 -5.10 -21.77 15.19
CA PRO A 292 -5.63 -21.33 16.48
C PRO A 292 -4.88 -21.84 17.71
N LYS A 293 -4.04 -22.87 17.57
CA LYS A 293 -3.13 -23.34 18.63
C LYS A 293 -2.09 -22.27 19.02
N TYR A 294 -1.69 -21.41 18.08
CA TYR A 294 -0.66 -20.37 18.27
C TYR A 294 -1.32 -19.01 18.46
N ASP A 295 -1.75 -18.75 19.69
CA ASP A 295 -2.60 -17.61 20.04
C ASP A 295 -1.84 -16.40 20.60
N GLN A 296 -0.51 -16.46 20.76
CA GLN A 296 0.21 -15.38 21.45
C GLN A 296 0.23 -14.09 20.64
N SER A 297 0.32 -14.19 19.32
CA SER A 297 0.17 -13.02 18.44
C SER A 297 -1.17 -12.31 18.67
N LYS A 298 -2.26 -13.05 18.89
CA LYS A 298 -3.58 -12.49 19.18
C LYS A 298 -3.60 -11.81 20.55
N LYS A 299 -3.03 -12.42 21.58
CA LYS A 299 -2.92 -11.81 22.91
C LYS A 299 -2.11 -10.52 22.90
N VAL A 300 -1.04 -10.46 22.11
CA VAL A 300 -0.29 -9.22 21.88
C VAL A 300 -1.15 -8.17 21.18
N ALA A 301 -1.93 -8.55 20.16
CA ALA A 301 -2.88 -7.63 19.52
C ALA A 301 -3.89 -7.04 20.51
N GLU A 302 -4.45 -7.88 21.38
CA GLU A 302 -5.38 -7.46 22.43
C GLU A 302 -4.72 -6.46 23.38
N MET A 303 -3.48 -6.72 23.83
CA MET A 303 -2.74 -5.77 24.65
C MET A 303 -2.43 -4.44 23.93
N VAL A 304 -2.11 -4.49 22.64
CA VAL A 304 -1.90 -3.27 21.83
C VAL A 304 -3.19 -2.43 21.80
N LEU A 305 -4.34 -3.06 21.55
CA LEU A 305 -5.64 -2.38 21.55
C LEU A 305 -6.00 -1.82 22.93
N GLU A 306 -5.73 -2.57 24.00
CA GLU A 306 -6.00 -2.14 25.39
C GLU A 306 -5.07 -1.02 25.88
N SER A 307 -3.86 -0.92 25.33
CA SER A 307 -2.89 0.11 25.74
C SER A 307 -3.36 1.54 25.46
N GLY A 308 -4.21 1.74 24.45
CA GLY A 308 -4.61 3.06 23.98
C GLY A 308 -3.46 3.86 23.34
N ALA A 309 -2.33 3.20 23.03
CA ALA A 309 -1.24 3.79 22.28
C ALA A 309 -1.70 4.17 20.86
N GLU A 310 -1.04 5.18 20.29
CA GLU A 310 -1.16 5.48 18.87
C GLU A 310 -0.51 4.40 18.00
#